data_AF-A0A2E8W9N3-F1
#
_entry.id   AF-A0A2E8W9N3-F1
#
_cell.length_a   1.000
_cell.length_b   1.000
_cell.length_c   1.000
_cell.angle_alpha   90.00
_cell.angle_beta   90.00
_cell.angle_gamma   90.00
#
_symmetry.space_group_name_H-M   'P 1'
#
loop_
_entity.id
_entity.type
_entity.pdbx_description
1 polymer ?
#
loop_
_entity_poly.entity_id
_entity_poly.type
_entity_poly.pdbx_seq_one_letter_code
_entity_poly.pdbx_strand_id
1 'polypeptide(L)' 'MMVTDDPGPTCCHADDLLNETPRLAGRIDVIVDRGNVTPISTHVVSDKLEDLTSSGLWPSDHDRVVTTFSLP' A
#
# COMPACT_ATOMS: atom_id res chain seq x y z
N MET A 1 -19.66 -0.42 13.06
CA MET A 1 -19.57 -0.49 11.58
C MET A 1 -18.46 0.47 11.18
N MET A 2 -17.21 0.02 11.27
CA MET A 2 -16.09 0.82 10.77
C MET A 2 -15.99 0.48 9.29
N VAL A 3 -16.20 1.49 8.45
CA VAL A 3 -15.83 1.45 7.05
C VAL A 3 -14.33 1.18 7.05
N THR A 4 -13.91 -0.03 6.68
CA THR A 4 -12.53 -0.20 6.26
C THR A 4 -12.44 0.59 4.97
N ASP A 5 -11.83 1.77 5.02
CA ASP A 5 -11.47 2.51 3.81
C ASP A 5 -10.83 1.50 2.85
N ASP A 6 -11.34 1.43 1.62
CA ASP A 6 -10.69 0.64 0.58
C ASP A 6 -9.31 1.27 0.35
N PRO A 7 -8.21 0.60 0.74
CA PRO A 7 -6.87 1.18 0.63
C PRO A 7 -6.49 1.44 -0.83
N GLY A 8 -7.23 0.88 -1.78
CA GLY A 8 -6.97 1.02 -3.21
C GLY A 8 -6.04 -0.08 -3.75
N PRO A 9 -5.59 0.11 -5.00
CA PRO A 9 -4.64 -0.79 -5.67
C PRO A 9 -3.22 -0.64 -5.12
N THR A 10 -2.41 -1.68 -5.32
CA THR A 10 -1.00 -1.76 -4.89
C THR A 10 -0.05 -2.08 -6.05
N CYS A 11 -0.55 -2.47 -7.22
CA CYS A 11 0.24 -2.84 -8.39
C CYS A 11 -0.20 -2.04 -9.62
N CYS A 12 0.66 -1.59 -10.53
CA CYS A 12 2.12 -1.70 -10.49
C CYS A 12 2.74 -0.41 -11.05
N HIS A 13 3.90 -0.05 -10.53
CA HIS A 13 4.78 0.91 -11.18
C HIS A 13 5.36 0.32 -12.47
N ALA A 14 5.99 1.16 -13.28
CA ALA A 14 6.67 0.70 -14.49
C ALA A 14 7.84 -0.23 -14.13
N ASP A 15 8.21 -1.15 -15.04
CA ASP A 15 9.30 -2.11 -14.82
C ASP A 15 10.64 -1.46 -14.46
N ASP A 16 10.87 -0.22 -14.90
CA ASP A 16 12.07 0.56 -14.60
C ASP A 16 11.95 1.45 -13.34
N LEU A 17 10.77 1.47 -12.70
CA LEU A 17 10.43 2.25 -11.51
C LEU A 17 10.58 3.78 -11.69
N LEU A 18 10.52 4.28 -12.92
CA LEU A 18 10.75 5.69 -13.26
C LEU A 18 9.48 6.45 -13.68
N ASN A 19 8.29 5.84 -13.58
CA ASN A 19 7.04 6.52 -13.95
C ASN A 19 6.77 7.75 -13.05
N GLU A 20 6.57 8.92 -13.67
CA GLU A 20 6.34 10.20 -12.97
C GLU A 20 5.00 10.29 -12.24
N THR A 21 4.09 9.33 -12.45
CA THR A 21 2.82 9.24 -11.74
C THR A 21 2.58 7.79 -11.33
N PRO A 22 2.01 7.52 -10.13
CA PRO A 22 1.62 6.16 -9.74
C PRO A 22 0.73 5.50 -10.81
N ARG A 23 1.03 4.24 -11.16
CA ARG A 23 0.30 3.47 -12.20
C ARG A 23 -0.44 2.27 -11.62
N LEU A 24 -0.95 2.44 -10.39
CA LEU A 24 -1.61 1.37 -9.66
C LEU A 24 -3.01 1.09 -10.22
N ALA A 25 -3.26 -0.15 -10.65
CA ALA A 25 -4.53 -0.64 -11.17
C ALA A 25 -4.99 -1.97 -10.54
N GLY A 26 -4.09 -2.73 -9.91
CA GLY A 26 -4.37 -4.04 -9.33
C GLY A 26 -4.26 -4.05 -7.81
N ARG A 27 -5.21 -4.70 -7.12
CA ARG A 27 -5.15 -4.98 -5.69
C ARG A 27 -4.72 -6.44 -5.48
N ILE A 28 -3.41 -6.65 -5.43
CA ILE A 28 -2.83 -8.01 -5.36
C ILE A 28 -1.98 -8.25 -4.11
N ASP A 29 -1.78 -7.22 -3.29
CA ASP A 29 -1.19 -7.33 -1.96
C ASP A 29 -2.30 -7.24 -0.90
N VAL A 30 -2.38 -8.24 -0.03
CA VAL A 30 -3.45 -8.36 0.97
C VAL A 30 -2.90 -8.74 2.34
N ILE A 31 -3.47 -8.13 3.38
CA ILE A 31 -3.29 -8.55 4.76
C ILE A 31 -4.51 -9.36 5.16
N VAL A 32 -4.27 -10.57 5.66
CA VAL A 32 -5.32 -11.46 6.17
C VAL A 32 -5.04 -11.72 7.64
N ASP A 33 -6.02 -11.46 8.49
CA ASP A 33 -5.94 -11.71 9.92
C ASP A 33 -6.94 -12.77 10.39
N ARG A 34 -6.68 -13.33 11.59
CA ARG A 34 -7.55 -14.27 12.28
C ARG A 34 -7.27 -14.22 13.78
N GLY A 35 -8.32 -14.33 14.60
CA GLY A 35 -8.22 -14.44 16.05
C GLY A 35 -8.64 -13.16 16.75
N ASN A 36 -8.13 -12.94 17.97
CA ASN A 36 -8.49 -11.76 18.78
C ASN A 36 -7.60 -10.56 18.44
N VAL A 37 -7.68 -10.10 17.19
CA VAL A 37 -7.11 -8.82 16.76
C VAL A 37 -8.20 -8.01 16.10
N THR A 38 -8.10 -6.68 16.13
CA THR A 38 -9.06 -5.81 15.43
C THR A 38 -8.30 -4.78 14.60
N PRO A 39 -8.53 -4.70 13.28
CA PRO A 39 -7.90 -3.69 12.46
C PRO A 39 -8.46 -2.31 12.84
N ILE A 40 -7.57 -1.37 13.14
CA ILE A 40 -7.89 0.01 13.52
C ILE A 40 -7.79 0.93 12.30
N SER A 41 -6.80 0.70 11.45
CA SER A 41 -6.56 1.47 10.23
C SER A 41 -5.82 0.62 9.21
N THR A 42 -6.10 0.86 7.93
CA THR A 42 -5.34 0.29 6.81
C THR A 42 -5.12 1.39 5.77
N HIS A 43 -3.90 1.48 5.24
CA HIS A 43 -3.55 2.44 4.22
C HIS A 43 -2.47 1.87 3.31
N VAL A 44 -2.40 2.39 2.09
CA VAL A 44 -1.27 2.18 1.18
C VAL A 44 -0.20 3.22 1.49
N VAL A 45 1.06 2.83 1.39
CA VAL A 45 2.23 3.72 1.49
C VAL A 45 3.17 3.44 0.32
N SER A 46 4.03 4.42 0.01
CA SER A 46 4.85 4.46 -1.19
C SER A 46 4.13 4.86 -2.47
N ASP A 47 2.90 5.34 -2.35
CA ASP A 47 2.02 5.74 -3.45
C ASP A 47 2.13 7.22 -3.84
N LYS A 48 3.10 7.96 -3.28
CA LYS A 48 3.26 9.41 -3.48
C LYS A 48 4.65 9.78 -3.98
N LEU A 49 4.75 10.92 -4.65
CA LEU A 49 6.01 11.41 -5.20
C LEU A 49 7.06 11.70 -4.12
N GLU A 50 6.64 12.08 -2.90
CA GLU A 50 7.55 12.21 -1.76
C GLU A 50 8.17 10.89 -1.28
N ASP A 51 7.62 9.74 -1.69
CA ASP A 51 8.13 8.41 -1.32
C ASP A 51 9.22 7.90 -2.28
N LEU A 52 9.54 8.65 -3.34
CA LEU A 52 10.65 8.33 -4.22
C LEU A 52 11.96 8.26 -3.42
N THR A 53 12.76 7.25 -3.75
CA THR A 53 14.11 7.11 -3.21
C THR A 53 14.98 8.32 -3.58
N SER A 54 16.14 8.47 -2.91
CA SER A 54 17.08 9.55 -3.23
C SER A 54 17.63 9.51 -4.66
N SER A 55 17.52 8.36 -5.35
CA SER A 55 17.84 8.19 -6.77
C SER A 55 16.66 8.46 -7.71
N GLY A 56 15.48 8.80 -7.18
CA GLY A 56 14.28 9.09 -7.97
C GLY A 56 13.48 7.86 -8.42
N LEU A 57 13.80 6.67 -7.90
CA LEU A 57 13.05 5.43 -8.18
C LEU A 57 11.91 5.24 -7.19
N TRP A 58 10.81 4.65 -7.64
CA TRP A 58 9.85 4.03 -6.73
C TRP A 58 10.54 2.97 -5.89
N PRO A 59 10.20 2.81 -4.59
CA PRO A 59 10.85 1.83 -3.73
C PRO A 59 10.67 0.37 -4.16
N SER A 60 9.66 0.08 -4.96
CA SER A 60 9.22 -1.25 -5.40
C SER A 60 8.27 -1.09 -6.60
N ASP A 61 8.10 -2.13 -7.43
CA ASP A 61 7.08 -2.16 -8.48
C ASP A 61 5.65 -2.26 -7.91
N HIS A 62 5.56 -2.63 -6.64
CA HIS A 62 4.34 -2.59 -5.83
C HIS A 62 4.43 -1.59 -4.68
N ASP A 63 3.29 -0.97 -4.37
CA ASP A 63 3.08 -0.23 -3.14
C ASP A 63 2.71 -1.11 -1.96
N ARG A 64 2.94 -0.60 -0.75
CA ARG A 64 2.86 -1.39 0.47
C ARG A 64 1.53 -1.13 1.16
N VAL A 65 0.83 -2.20 1.52
CA VAL A 65 -0.32 -2.13 2.43
C VAL A 65 0.14 -2.25 3.88
N VAL A 66 -0.32 -1.34 4.74
CA VAL A 66 -0.01 -1.32 6.17
C VAL A 66 -1.30 -1.29 6.97
N THR A 67 -1.47 -2.26 7.88
CA THR A 67 -2.60 -2.31 8.82
C THR A 67 -2.10 -2.21 10.26
N THR A 68 -2.74 -1.35 11.05
CA THR A 68 -2.55 -1.30 12.51
C THR A 68 -3.65 -2.13 13.17
N PHE A 69 -3.26 -3.05 14.06
CA PHE A 69 -4.18 -3.87 14.84
C PHE A 69 -4.16 -3.49 16.32
N SER A 70 -5.33 -3.47 16.96
CA SER A 70 -5.41 -3.55 18.42
C SER A 70 -5.34 -5.01 18.85
N LEU A 71 -4.57 -5.26 19.91
CA LEU A 71 -4.58 -6.51 20.66
C LEU A 71 -5.60 -6.43 21.82
N PRO A 72 -6.00 -7.57 22.40
CA PRO A 72 -6.90 -7.61 23.55
C PRO A 72 -6.34 -6.91 24.79
#